data_AF-A0A3D5PR17-F1
#
_entry.id   AF-A0A3D5PR17-F1
#
_cell.length_a   1.000
_cell.length_b   1.000
_cell.length_c   1.000
_cell.angle_alpha   90.00
_cell.angle_beta   90.00
_cell.angle_gamma   90.00
#
_symmetry.space_group_name_H-M   'P 1'
#
loop_
_entity.id
_entity.type
_entity.pdbx_description
1 polymer ?
#
loop_
_entity_poly.entity_id
_entity_poly.type
_entity_poly.pdbx_seq_one_letter_code
_entity_poly.pdbx_strand_id
1 'polypeptide(L)'
;MTGALAVISEAAEAGNGMALNILGAANDEGCGVQKVTFKAVDLFEQAAKAGEVRAYYNLGSIFALGSSEVAMDRKRAGLEFKAAAGLG
;
A
#
# COMPACT_ATOMS: atom_id res chain seq x y z
N MET A 1 -9.25 -8.79 18.17
CA MET A 1 -8.49 -8.78 16.89
C MET A 1 -8.57 -10.17 16.30
N THR A 2 -9.03 -10.33 15.07
CA THR A 2 -9.00 -11.61 14.34
C THR A 2 -7.55 -12.03 14.17
N GLY A 3 -7.22 -13.30 14.45
CA GLY A 3 -5.81 -13.77 14.47
C GLY A 3 -5.02 -13.49 13.19
N ALA A 4 -5.71 -13.40 12.04
CA ALA A 4 -5.09 -13.06 10.77
C ALA A 4 -4.44 -11.66 10.75
N LEU A 5 -5.11 -10.63 11.31
CA LEU A 5 -4.57 -9.26 11.30
C LEU A 5 -3.35 -9.15 12.23
N ALA A 6 -3.33 -9.89 13.33
CA ALA A 6 -2.19 -9.90 14.25
C ALA A 6 -0.94 -10.50 13.58
N VAL A 7 -1.08 -11.64 12.88
CA VAL A 7 0.02 -12.27 12.14
C VAL A 7 0.52 -11.38 10.99
N ILE A 8 -0.39 -10.71 10.28
CA ILE A 8 -0.04 -9.75 9.22
C ILE A 8 0.74 -8.57 9.82
N SER A 9 0.30 -8.01 10.94
CA SER A 9 1.00 -6.89 11.60
C SER A 9 2.40 -7.29 12.05
N GLU A 10 2.56 -8.47 12.67
CA GLU A 10 3.88 -8.97 13.08
C GLU A 10 4.83 -9.16 11.88
N ALA A 11 4.33 -9.75 10.79
CA ALA A 11 5.11 -9.90 9.57
C ALA A 11 5.46 -8.55 8.92
N ALA A 12 4.54 -7.57 8.97
CA ALA A 12 4.77 -6.22 8.47
C ALA A 12 5.83 -5.49 9.31
N GLU A 13 5.81 -5.63 10.64
CA GLU A 13 6.83 -5.12 11.56
C GLU A 13 8.21 -5.75 11.28
N ALA A 14 8.25 -7.01 10.84
CA ALA A 14 9.46 -7.68 10.38
C ALA A 14 9.92 -7.23 8.96
N GLY A 15 9.24 -6.26 8.34
CA GLY A 15 9.59 -5.73 7.02
C GLY A 15 9.17 -6.62 5.84
N ASN A 16 8.27 -7.57 6.05
CA ASN A 16 7.77 -8.42 4.96
C ASN A 16 6.94 -7.59 3.98
N GLY A 17 7.42 -7.45 2.74
CA GLY A 17 6.76 -6.63 1.71
C GLY A 17 5.33 -7.04 1.41
N MET A 18 5.04 -8.35 1.37
CA MET A 18 3.67 -8.83 1.14
C MET A 18 2.74 -8.46 2.31
N ALA A 19 3.20 -8.62 3.56
CA ALA A 19 2.43 -8.25 4.74
C ALA A 19 2.18 -6.74 4.83
N LEU A 20 3.20 -5.93 4.54
CA LEU A 20 3.08 -4.47 4.43
C LEU A 20 2.05 -4.08 3.37
N ASN A 21 2.06 -4.74 2.20
CA ASN A 21 1.08 -4.51 1.14
C ASN A 21 -0.35 -4.92 1.56
N ILE A 22 -0.52 -6.06 2.24
CA ILE A 22 -1.84 -6.49 2.74
C ILE A 22 -2.37 -5.50 3.79
N LEU A 23 -1.52 -5.05 4.71
CA LEU A 23 -1.90 -4.08 5.72
C LEU A 23 -2.22 -2.72 5.08
N GLY A 24 -1.48 -2.31 4.05
CA GLY A 24 -1.77 -1.12 3.26
C GLY A 24 -3.16 -1.18 2.62
N ALA A 25 -3.48 -2.29 1.95
CA ALA A 25 -4.79 -2.50 1.33
C ALA A 25 -5.92 -2.49 2.38
N ALA A 26 -5.71 -3.09 3.55
CA ALA A 26 -6.67 -3.04 4.64
C ALA A 26 -6.95 -1.59 5.09
N ASN A 27 -5.93 -0.73 5.15
CA ASN A 27 -6.10 0.69 5.50
C ASN A 27 -6.71 1.53 4.37
N ASP A 28 -6.53 1.16 3.10
CA ASP A 28 -7.17 1.86 1.97
C ASP A 28 -8.66 1.49 1.82
N GLU A 29 -8.99 0.22 2.00
CA GLU A 29 -10.36 -0.29 1.85
C GLU A 29 -11.19 -0.18 3.14
N GLY A 30 -10.54 -0.08 4.30
CA GLY A 30 -11.20 -0.17 5.61
C GLY A 30 -11.58 -1.60 6.01
N CYS A 31 -10.88 -2.59 5.49
CA CYS A 31 -11.14 -4.01 5.73
C CYS A 31 -10.56 -4.45 7.08
N GLY A 32 -11.39 -4.50 8.12
CA GLY A 32 -10.99 -4.94 9.46
C GLY A 32 -10.16 -3.93 10.26
N VAL A 33 -9.91 -2.75 9.68
CA VAL A 33 -9.27 -1.58 10.30
C VAL A 33 -10.01 -0.32 9.87
N GLN A 34 -9.79 0.78 10.58
CA GLN A 34 -10.28 2.08 10.13
C GLN A 34 -9.61 2.45 8.80
N LYS A 35 -10.41 2.88 7.82
CA LYS A 35 -9.89 3.40 6.56
C LYS A 35 -9.08 4.67 6.81
N VAL A 36 -7.79 4.64 6.46
CA VAL A 36 -6.84 5.76 6.60
C VAL A 36 -5.88 5.73 5.41
N THR A 37 -6.25 6.41 4.33
CA THR A 37 -5.50 6.38 3.05
C THR A 37 -4.04 6.82 3.20
N PHE A 38 -3.75 7.82 4.03
CA PHE A 38 -2.38 8.27 4.29
C PHE A 38 -1.51 7.14 4.88
N LYS A 39 -2.08 6.30 5.76
CA LYS A 39 -1.39 5.15 6.32
C LYS A 39 -1.20 4.03 5.29
N ALA A 40 -2.17 3.85 4.39
CA ALA A 40 -2.02 2.93 3.27
C ALA A 40 -0.84 3.32 2.37
N VAL A 41 -0.70 4.61 2.04
CA VAL A 41 0.44 5.13 1.27
C VAL A 41 1.77 4.80 1.94
N ASP A 42 1.93 5.10 3.23
CA ASP A 42 3.17 4.81 3.96
C ASP A 42 3.51 3.30 3.96
N LEU A 43 2.51 2.45 4.20
CA LEU A 43 2.68 0.99 4.17
C LEU A 43 3.05 0.48 2.78
N PHE A 44 2.44 1.02 1.72
CA PHE A 44 2.80 0.65 0.35
C PHE A 44 4.20 1.15 -0.04
N GLU A 45 4.63 2.33 0.40
CA GLU A 45 6.00 2.79 0.19
C GLU A 45 7.02 1.87 0.86
N GLN A 46 6.73 1.40 2.08
CA GLN A 46 7.57 0.41 2.77
C GLN A 46 7.57 -0.93 2.03
N ALA A 47 6.40 -1.42 1.59
CA ALA A 47 6.27 -2.66 0.83
C ALA A 47 7.06 -2.60 -0.50
N ALA A 48 6.97 -1.48 -1.21
CA ALA A 48 7.72 -1.22 -2.43
C ALA A 48 9.24 -1.26 -2.19
N LYS A 49 9.72 -0.63 -1.11
CA LYS A 49 11.13 -0.71 -0.68
C LYS A 49 11.58 -2.13 -0.34
N ALA A 50 10.66 -2.95 0.16
CA ALA A 50 10.88 -4.37 0.42
C ALA A 50 10.76 -5.27 -0.83
N GLY A 51 10.55 -4.68 -2.02
CA GLY A 51 10.50 -5.41 -3.30
C GLY A 51 9.12 -5.96 -3.68
N GLU A 52 8.04 -5.60 -2.97
CA GLU A 52 6.70 -6.03 -3.33
C GLU A 52 6.15 -5.20 -4.51
N VAL A 53 6.13 -5.82 -5.69
CA VAL A 53 5.74 -5.16 -6.94
C VAL A 53 4.29 -4.64 -6.90
N ARG A 54 3.38 -5.33 -6.20
CA ARG A 54 1.97 -4.90 -6.10
C ARG A 54 1.81 -3.58 -5.36
N ALA A 55 2.76 -3.24 -4.48
CA ALA A 55 2.71 -1.99 -3.74
C ALA A 55 2.83 -0.76 -4.65
N TYR A 56 3.66 -0.86 -5.71
CA TYR A 56 3.75 0.19 -6.73
C TYR A 56 2.43 0.38 -7.49
N TYR A 57 1.74 -0.71 -7.82
CA TYR A 57 0.42 -0.61 -8.45
C TYR A 57 -0.62 0.06 -7.53
N ASN A 58 -0.59 -0.26 -6.24
CA ASN A 58 -1.51 0.31 -5.26
C ASN A 58 -1.23 1.81 -5.02
N LEU A 59 0.04 2.21 -4.92
CA LEU A 59 0.44 3.63 -4.88
C LEU A 59 -0.02 4.36 -6.14
N GLY A 60 0.19 3.77 -7.32
CA GLY A 60 -0.26 4.32 -8.59
C GLY A 60 -1.76 4.57 -8.59
N SER A 61 -2.54 3.62 -8.09
CA SER A 61 -4.00 3.73 -8.00
C SER A 61 -4.45 4.85 -7.05
N ILE A 62 -3.83 4.94 -5.86
CA ILE A 62 -4.14 6.00 -4.89
C ILE A 62 -3.87 7.38 -5.48
N PHE A 63 -2.70 7.60 -6.10
CA PHE A 63 -2.39 8.91 -6.68
C PHE A 63 -3.16 9.21 -7.97
N ALA A 64 -3.63 8.20 -8.70
CA ALA A 64 -4.46 8.40 -9.88
C ALA A 64 -5.87 8.88 -9.53
N LEU A 65 -6.46 8.31 -8.47
CA LEU A 65 -7.85 8.56 -8.06
C LEU A 65 -7.96 9.64 -6.97
N GLY A 66 -6.95 9.75 -6.12
CA GLY A 66 -7.00 10.54 -4.89
C GLY A 66 -7.98 9.97 -3.87
N SER A 67 -7.99 10.56 -2.68
CA SER A 67 -8.94 10.33 -1.60
C SER A 67 -9.28 11.65 -0.89
N SER A 68 -10.05 11.58 0.19
CA SER A 68 -10.27 12.71 1.09
C SER A 68 -8.97 13.22 1.74
N GLU A 69 -7.99 12.35 1.97
CA GLU A 69 -6.73 12.67 2.66
C GLU A 69 -5.55 12.85 1.70
N VAL A 70 -5.59 12.21 0.52
CA VAL A 70 -4.50 12.18 -0.44
C VAL A 70 -4.96 12.80 -1.75
N ALA A 71 -4.40 13.95 -2.13
CA ALA A 71 -4.73 14.58 -3.40
C ALA A 71 -4.29 13.71 -4.59
N MET A 72 -5.03 13.80 -5.69
CA MET A 72 -4.60 13.23 -6.96
C MET A 72 -3.24 13.80 -7.38
N ASP A 73 -2.34 12.93 -7.80
CA ASP A 73 -1.07 13.26 -8.44
C ASP A 73 -0.83 12.28 -9.60
N ARG A 74 -1.29 12.67 -10.79
CA ARG A 74 -1.17 11.85 -12.00
C ARG A 74 0.28 11.61 -12.41
N LYS A 75 1.18 12.55 -12.10
CA LYS A 75 2.60 12.41 -12.42
C LYS A 75 3.19 11.31 -11.56
N ARG A 76 2.94 11.37 -10.25
CA ARG A 76 3.36 10.32 -9.32
C ARG A 76 2.74 8.99 -9.69
N ALA A 77 1.42 8.94 -9.94
CA ALA A 77 0.75 7.71 -10.37
C ALA A 77 1.43 7.03 -11.56
N GLY A 78 1.77 7.80 -12.60
CA GLY A 78 2.48 7.29 -13.78
C GLY A 78 3.88 6.75 -13.45
N LEU A 79 4.59 7.35 -12.50
CA LEU A 79 5.90 6.84 -12.04
C LEU A 79 5.75 5.51 -11.32
N GLU A 80 4.77 5.38 -10.42
CA GLU A 80 4.54 4.15 -9.66
C GLU A 80 4.10 3.00 -10.60
N PHE A 81 3.19 3.26 -11.55
CA PHE A 81 2.81 2.24 -12.54
C PHE A 81 3.97 1.83 -13.44
N LYS A 82 4.83 2.78 -13.84
CA LYS A 82 6.03 2.46 -14.61
C LYS A 82 7.01 1.61 -13.81
N ALA A 83 7.16 1.89 -12.52
CA ALA A 83 7.98 1.07 -11.63
C ALA A 83 7.42 -0.35 -11.51
N ALA A 84 6.11 -0.50 -11.32
CA ALA A 84 5.45 -1.81 -11.30
C ALA A 84 5.68 -2.61 -12.59
N ALA A 85 5.49 -1.96 -13.76
CA ALA A 85 5.67 -2.60 -15.06
C ALA A 85 7.12 -2.95 -15.39
N GLY A 86 8.10 -2.25 -14.81
CA GLY A 86 9.52 -2.55 -15.01
C GLY A 86 10.05 -3.69 -14.13
N LEU A 87 9.28 -4.13 -13.13
CA LEU A 87 9.66 -5.16 -12.16
C LEU A 87 8.91 -6.49 -12.37
N GLY A 88 7.96 -6.55 -13.30
CA GLY A 88 7.20 -7.76 -13.68
C GLY A 88 7.59 -8.27 -15.06
#